data_AF-B6IXW4-F1
#
_entry.id   AF-B6IXW4-F1
#
_cell.length_a   1.000
_cell.length_b   1.000
_cell.length_c   1.000
_cell.angle_alpha   90.00
_cell.angle_beta   90.00
_cell.angle_gamma   90.00
#
_symmetry.space_group_name_H-M   'P 1'
#
loop_
_entity.id
_entity.type
_entity.pdbx_description
1 polymer ?
#
loop_
_entity_poly.entity_id
_entity_poly.type
_entity_poly.pdbx_seq_one_letter_code
_entity_poly.pdbx_strand_id
1 'polypeptide(L)'
;MSGQSQEWRQLAASATALTDSKFLKIVELFEKVRHRSDIADAMQVIRPRMTELRPPRRLLPMRLFFLPVEDLLDDIGTYHRRLSRISRATLDPCWRIVAERLGAARLDRLEVILAGVDGHDAVALVREGEALWRDGARALGDALDEAHQNQKTRIRLFGRDDDVLRQVAVLVAVTGIGAPLQSVKARLPDRPVQALAEFHVEVLRRTIKELAAQDIRSVAPFLLALSARMLRPGDLLTVLADTRLDAPQQEKDAVAREVGVFALENLLRQSGSVPRMLKEGVAAREIATIAERLLDGFESMTATLQHPDQRKMVRRVDQARAVISEAILERVIGPADHELLGHVLAAAERDLIRPDLLPRPATPEEIARAEEFARAYRRCARIAPQVGLKPQMQEKTARLCHTVRRATEQLGILAQAPETTAADAATADEQIVSLLRLVEIVAGPDEAEHILLDWQERLGVGAAGDTPLYRETDL
;
A
#
# COMPACT_ATOMS: atom_id res chain seq x y z
N MET A 1 -37.84 27.52 19.04
CA MET A 1 -36.53 27.36 18.34
C MET A 1 -36.42 26.06 17.52
N SER A 2 -37.47 25.24 17.38
CA SER A 2 -37.44 23.95 16.65
C SER A 2 -37.62 24.04 15.13
N GLY A 3 -38.19 25.13 14.60
CA GLY A 3 -38.50 25.26 13.16
C GLY A 3 -37.27 25.38 12.25
N GLN A 4 -36.26 26.17 12.63
CA GLN A 4 -35.07 26.40 11.79
C GLN A 4 -34.20 25.15 11.62
N SER A 5 -34.10 24.30 12.65
CA SER A 5 -33.37 23.02 12.55
C SER A 5 -34.03 22.06 11.54
N GLN A 6 -35.35 22.10 11.43
CA GLN A 6 -36.11 21.28 10.47
C GLN A 6 -35.94 21.78 9.03
N GLU A 7 -35.89 23.10 8.82
CA GLU A 7 -35.60 23.73 7.53
C GLU A 7 -34.20 23.35 7.01
N TRP A 8 -33.19 23.39 7.88
CA TRP A 8 -31.82 23.00 7.50
C TRP A 8 -31.70 21.52 7.13
N ARG A 9 -32.43 20.63 7.84
CA ARG A 9 -32.48 19.20 7.49
C ARG A 9 -33.19 18.95 6.16
N GLN A 10 -34.27 19.67 5.88
CA GLN A 10 -34.96 19.58 4.59
C GLN A 10 -34.11 20.10 3.43
N LEU A 11 -33.36 21.19 3.65
CA LEU A 11 -32.40 21.71 2.68
C LEU A 11 -31.25 20.74 2.43
N ALA A 12 -30.73 20.11 3.48
CA ALA A 12 -29.73 19.04 3.38
C ALA A 12 -30.23 17.81 2.61
N ALA A 13 -31.44 17.34 2.89
CA ALA A 13 -32.07 16.22 2.19
C ALA A 13 -32.39 16.54 0.72
N SER A 14 -32.70 17.81 0.41
CA SER A 14 -32.91 18.25 -0.98
C SER A 14 -31.57 18.39 -1.70
N ALA A 15 -30.51 18.81 -0.99
CA ALA A 15 -29.17 18.95 -1.55
C ALA A 15 -28.58 17.62 -2.00
N THR A 16 -28.89 16.50 -1.31
CA THR A 16 -28.42 15.16 -1.70
C THR A 16 -29.04 14.65 -3.01
N ALA A 17 -30.05 15.31 -3.58
CA ALA A 17 -30.60 14.99 -4.91
C ALA A 17 -30.06 15.88 -6.04
N LEU A 18 -29.25 16.90 -5.74
CA LEU A 18 -28.73 17.84 -6.75
C LEU A 18 -27.55 17.26 -7.54
N THR A 19 -27.15 17.91 -8.63
CA THR A 19 -25.88 17.62 -9.33
C THR A 19 -24.67 17.94 -8.45
N ASP A 20 -23.55 17.21 -8.61
CA ASP A 20 -22.36 17.34 -7.75
C ASP A 20 -21.85 18.77 -7.62
N SER A 21 -21.76 19.53 -8.73
CA SER A 21 -21.33 20.94 -8.69
C SER A 21 -22.21 21.83 -7.79
N LYS A 22 -23.53 21.61 -7.78
CA LYS A 22 -24.48 22.35 -6.94
C LYS A 22 -24.42 21.88 -5.49
N PHE A 23 -24.24 20.58 -5.27
CA PHE A 23 -24.04 20.01 -3.94
C PHE A 23 -22.77 20.59 -3.28
N LEU A 24 -21.66 20.67 -4.01
CA LEU A 24 -20.40 21.24 -3.50
C LEU A 24 -20.54 22.70 -3.10
N LYS A 25 -21.28 23.52 -3.86
CA LYS A 25 -21.59 24.92 -3.49
C LYS A 25 -22.40 25.02 -2.21
N ILE A 26 -23.37 24.11 -2.00
CA ILE A 26 -24.16 24.07 -0.76
C ILE A 26 -23.31 23.63 0.43
N VAL A 27 -22.41 22.65 0.24
CA VAL A 27 -21.45 22.24 1.26
C VAL A 27 -20.53 23.41 1.65
N GLU A 28 -20.04 24.18 0.67
CA GLU A 28 -19.20 25.36 0.92
C GLU A 28 -19.96 26.42 1.75
N LEU A 29 -21.24 26.64 1.44
CA LEU A 29 -22.11 27.54 2.21
C LEU A 29 -22.34 27.02 3.63
N PHE A 30 -22.62 25.73 3.81
CA PHE A 30 -22.79 25.13 5.14
C PHE A 30 -21.51 25.25 5.99
N GLU A 31 -20.34 25.08 5.38
CA GLU A 31 -19.06 25.26 6.07
C GLU A 31 -18.83 26.73 6.50
N LYS A 32 -19.38 27.73 5.79
CA LYS A 32 -19.30 29.16 6.18
C LYS A 32 -20.14 29.50 7.42
N VAL A 33 -21.19 28.73 7.72
CA VAL A 33 -22.12 28.97 8.84
C VAL A 33 -22.07 27.87 9.93
N ARG A 34 -21.07 26.98 9.87
CA ARG A 34 -20.91 25.79 10.74
C ARG A 34 -20.98 26.05 12.25
N HIS A 35 -20.71 27.27 12.71
CA HIS A 35 -20.74 27.63 14.14
C HIS A 35 -22.16 27.58 14.76
N ARG A 36 -23.20 27.44 13.93
CA ARG A 36 -24.58 27.26 14.37
C ARG A 36 -24.89 25.80 14.69
N SER A 37 -25.46 25.54 15.87
CA SER A 37 -25.77 24.16 16.33
C SER A 37 -26.77 23.43 15.43
N ASP A 38 -27.68 24.18 14.82
CA ASP A 38 -28.71 23.75 13.88
C ASP A 38 -28.15 23.26 12.53
N ILE A 39 -26.92 23.63 12.16
CA ILE A 39 -26.24 23.16 10.94
C ILE A 39 -25.50 21.83 11.17
N ALA A 40 -25.14 21.50 12.42
CA ALA A 40 -24.47 20.22 12.72
C ALA A 40 -25.33 19.01 12.30
N ASP A 41 -26.65 19.09 12.52
CA ASP A 41 -27.60 18.05 12.13
C ASP A 41 -27.77 17.97 10.61
N ALA A 42 -27.81 19.12 9.92
CA ALA A 42 -27.87 19.16 8.46
C ALA A 42 -26.60 18.57 7.82
N MET A 43 -25.43 18.85 8.40
CA MET A 43 -24.15 18.26 8.02
C MET A 43 -24.12 16.73 8.21
N GLN A 44 -24.83 16.20 9.22
CA GLN A 44 -24.96 14.74 9.37
C GLN A 44 -25.77 14.11 8.24
N VAL A 45 -26.82 14.78 7.76
CA VAL A 45 -27.69 14.28 6.67
C VAL A 45 -26.93 14.20 5.34
N ILE A 46 -26.11 15.20 5.00
CA ILE A 46 -25.32 15.21 3.76
C ILE A 46 -24.01 14.41 3.83
N ARG A 47 -23.63 13.92 5.03
CA ARG A 47 -22.36 13.23 5.29
C ARG A 47 -22.09 12.02 4.38
N PRO A 48 -23.07 11.15 4.08
CA PRO A 48 -22.84 10.02 3.16
C PRO A 48 -22.38 10.50 1.79
N ARG A 49 -23.04 11.52 1.23
CA ARG A 49 -22.70 12.07 -0.08
C ARG A 49 -21.41 12.89 -0.06
N MET A 50 -21.10 13.58 1.03
CA MET A 50 -19.76 14.18 1.23
C MET A 50 -18.65 13.13 1.31
N THR A 51 -18.95 11.92 1.79
CA THR A 51 -17.98 10.81 1.86
C THR A 51 -17.66 10.27 0.47
N GLU A 52 -18.66 10.27 -0.42
CA GLU A 52 -18.54 9.89 -1.82
C GLU A 52 -17.82 10.96 -2.65
N LEU A 53 -18.28 12.22 -2.61
CA LEU A 53 -17.76 13.30 -3.45
C LEU A 53 -16.46 13.93 -2.92
N ARG A 54 -16.11 13.69 -1.65
CA ARG A 54 -14.91 14.20 -0.98
C ARG A 54 -14.58 15.67 -1.30
N PRO A 55 -15.52 16.62 -1.02
CA PRO A 55 -15.30 18.04 -1.25
C PRO A 55 -13.97 18.53 -0.65
N PRO A 56 -13.28 19.49 -1.29
CA PRO A 56 -12.12 20.14 -0.70
C PRO A 56 -12.56 20.80 0.61
N ARG A 57 -11.97 20.35 1.71
CA ARG A 57 -12.41 20.75 3.03
C ARG A 57 -11.71 22.05 3.42
N ARG A 58 -12.43 22.99 4.02
CA ARG A 58 -11.86 24.27 4.49
C ARG A 58 -10.66 24.04 5.41
N LEU A 59 -9.60 24.82 5.20
CA LEU A 59 -8.42 24.82 6.03
C LEU A 59 -8.73 25.54 7.35
N LEU A 60 -8.65 24.82 8.46
CA LEU A 60 -8.86 25.34 9.81
C LEU A 60 -7.53 25.32 10.57
N PRO A 61 -7.31 26.20 11.57
CA PRO A 61 -6.10 26.18 12.39
C PRO A 61 -5.75 24.79 12.93
N MET A 62 -6.75 24.05 13.43
CA MET A 62 -6.58 22.68 13.90
C MET A 62 -6.05 21.73 12.81
N ARG A 63 -6.58 21.83 11.58
CA ARG A 63 -6.15 20.98 10.47
C ARG A 63 -4.74 21.33 10.02
N LEU A 64 -4.42 22.62 9.96
CA LEU A 64 -3.09 23.09 9.66
C LEU A 64 -2.11 22.55 10.71
N PHE A 65 -2.44 22.65 12.01
CA PHE A 65 -1.60 22.15 13.10
C PHE A 65 -1.27 20.64 12.96
N PHE A 66 -2.26 19.81 12.61
CA PHE A 66 -2.04 18.37 12.46
C PHE A 66 -1.58 17.93 11.07
N LEU A 67 -1.41 18.84 10.11
CA LEU A 67 -0.94 18.50 8.75
C LEU A 67 0.40 17.74 8.74
N PRO A 68 1.45 18.10 9.52
CA PRO A 68 2.70 17.35 9.62
C PRO A 68 2.53 15.86 9.94
N VAL A 69 1.58 15.55 10.82
CA VAL A 69 1.35 14.21 11.37
C VAL A 69 0.25 13.44 10.65
N GLU A 70 -0.38 14.00 9.61
CA GLU A 70 -1.56 13.42 8.97
C GLU A 70 -1.33 11.96 8.52
N ASP A 71 -0.14 11.68 7.99
CA ASP A 71 0.23 10.33 7.52
C ASP A 71 0.42 9.32 8.66
N LEU A 72 0.57 9.78 9.91
CA LEU A 72 0.72 8.98 11.13
C LEU A 72 -0.61 8.68 11.83
N LEU A 73 -1.72 9.24 11.35
CA LEU A 73 -3.03 9.11 11.99
C LEU A 73 -3.72 7.80 11.61
N ASP A 74 -4.23 7.09 12.61
CA ASP A 74 -5.10 5.92 12.44
C ASP A 74 -6.50 6.18 13.03
N ASP A 75 -7.51 5.55 12.42
CA ASP A 75 -8.86 5.50 12.99
C ASP A 75 -8.91 4.64 14.25
N ILE A 76 -9.87 4.93 15.13
CA ILE A 76 -10.02 4.25 16.43
C ILE A 76 -10.12 2.72 16.26
N GLY A 77 -10.83 2.26 15.22
CA GLY A 77 -11.01 0.82 14.95
C GLY A 77 -9.81 0.12 14.30
N THR A 78 -8.86 0.88 13.75
CA THR A 78 -7.67 0.34 13.06
C THR A 78 -6.37 0.64 13.80
N TYR A 79 -6.44 1.43 14.88
CA TYR A 79 -5.28 1.80 15.65
C TYR A 79 -4.70 0.60 16.39
N HIS A 80 -3.42 0.33 16.14
CA HIS A 80 -2.66 -0.67 16.88
C HIS A 80 -1.71 0.03 17.84
N ARG A 81 -1.83 -0.30 19.13
CA ARG A 81 -0.96 0.24 20.17
C ARG A 81 0.51 -0.05 19.82
N ARG A 82 1.38 0.90 20.18
CA ARG A 82 2.85 0.82 20.11
C ARG A 82 3.49 0.93 18.72
N LEU A 83 2.75 1.12 17.63
CA LEU A 83 3.32 1.27 16.27
C LEU A 83 3.81 2.68 15.91
N SER A 84 4.14 3.54 16.88
CA SER A 84 4.48 4.97 16.64
C SER A 84 3.47 5.72 15.75
N ARG A 85 2.22 5.26 15.78
CA ARG A 85 1.03 5.86 15.17
C ARG A 85 0.28 6.67 16.21
N ILE A 86 -0.61 7.54 15.73
CA ILE A 86 -1.45 8.39 16.57
C ILE A 86 -2.91 8.05 16.29
N SER A 87 -3.64 7.67 17.33
CA SER A 87 -5.09 7.52 17.24
C SER A 87 -5.73 8.89 17.05
N ARG A 88 -6.71 8.99 16.12
CA ARG A 88 -7.49 10.22 15.93
C ARG A 88 -8.21 10.69 17.19
N ALA A 89 -8.50 9.79 18.14
CA ALA A 89 -9.07 10.15 19.44
C ALA A 89 -8.15 11.04 20.29
N THR A 90 -6.84 11.04 20.02
CA THR A 90 -5.84 11.83 20.75
C THR A 90 -5.78 13.28 20.29
N LEU A 91 -6.32 13.61 19.11
CA LEU A 91 -6.18 14.93 18.49
C LEU A 91 -6.95 16.02 19.23
N ASP A 92 -8.21 15.77 19.59
CA ASP A 92 -9.07 16.77 20.24
C ASP A 92 -8.52 17.22 21.61
N PRO A 93 -8.08 16.30 22.51
CA PRO A 93 -7.41 16.70 23.75
C PRO A 93 -6.15 17.54 23.50
N CYS A 94 -5.30 17.14 22.55
CA CYS A 94 -4.07 17.87 22.25
C CYS A 94 -4.36 19.27 21.68
N TRP A 95 -5.32 19.37 20.76
CA TRP A 95 -5.71 20.64 20.18
C TRP A 95 -6.27 21.60 21.22
N ARG A 96 -7.06 21.12 22.18
CA ARG A 96 -7.60 21.96 23.25
C ARG A 96 -6.49 22.62 24.06
N ILE A 97 -5.46 21.85 24.43
CA ILE A 97 -4.30 22.35 25.17
C ILE A 97 -3.55 23.41 24.36
N VAL A 98 -3.29 23.12 23.09
CA VAL A 98 -2.62 24.06 22.18
C VAL A 98 -3.45 25.34 22.00
N ALA A 99 -4.75 25.20 21.79
CA ALA A 99 -5.65 26.33 21.57
C ALA A 99 -5.75 27.25 22.80
N GLU A 100 -5.82 26.67 23.99
CA GLU A 100 -5.81 27.40 25.27
C GLU A 100 -4.50 28.17 25.46
N ARG A 101 -3.36 27.54 25.17
CA ARG A 101 -2.03 28.14 25.34
C ARG A 101 -1.69 29.21 24.28
N LEU A 102 -2.18 29.06 23.06
CA LEU A 102 -1.98 30.05 21.98
C LEU A 102 -2.95 31.24 22.07
N GLY A 103 -4.12 31.05 22.69
CA GLY A 103 -5.15 32.05 22.88
C GLY A 103 -6.06 32.27 21.66
N ALA A 104 -7.35 32.49 21.92
CA ALA A 104 -8.40 32.60 20.90
C ALA A 104 -8.10 33.70 19.85
N ALA A 105 -7.68 34.90 20.29
CA ALA A 105 -7.40 36.02 19.39
C ALA A 105 -6.29 35.74 18.35
N ARG A 106 -5.36 34.84 18.64
CA ARG A 106 -4.35 34.40 17.67
C ARG A 106 -4.93 33.42 16.66
N LEU A 107 -5.74 32.47 17.14
CA LEU A 107 -6.39 31.46 16.31
C LEU A 107 -7.43 32.07 15.37
N ASP A 108 -8.22 33.04 15.85
CA ASP A 108 -9.22 33.73 15.05
C ASP A 108 -8.57 34.49 13.89
N ARG A 109 -7.46 35.18 14.15
CA ARG A 109 -6.66 35.84 13.10
C ARG A 109 -6.13 34.85 12.08
N LEU A 110 -5.61 33.71 12.54
CA LEU A 110 -5.14 32.67 11.64
C LEU A 110 -6.29 32.09 10.82
N GLU A 111 -7.46 31.85 11.40
CA GLU A 111 -8.63 31.35 10.67
C GLU A 111 -9.06 32.29 9.55
N VAL A 112 -9.00 33.61 9.76
CA VAL A 112 -9.27 34.61 8.71
C VAL A 112 -8.26 34.52 7.58
N ILE A 113 -6.96 34.35 7.89
CA ILE A 113 -5.92 34.17 6.88
C ILE A 113 -6.14 32.88 6.09
N LEU A 114 -6.38 31.76 6.77
CA LEU A 114 -6.57 30.45 6.15
C LEU A 114 -7.84 30.37 5.29
N ALA A 115 -8.84 31.24 5.50
CA ALA A 115 -10.01 31.31 4.64
C ALA A 115 -9.67 31.71 3.19
N GLY A 116 -8.54 32.37 2.96
CA GLY A 116 -8.06 32.77 1.62
C GLY A 116 -6.95 31.88 1.06
N VAL A 117 -6.51 30.84 1.78
CA VAL A 117 -5.41 29.96 1.35
C VAL A 117 -5.97 28.73 0.63
N ASP A 118 -5.44 28.44 -0.56
CA ASP A 118 -5.72 27.17 -1.25
C ASP A 118 -5.07 26.02 -0.46
N GLY A 119 -5.87 24.98 -0.17
CA GLY A 119 -5.39 23.77 0.50
C GLY A 119 -4.39 22.94 -0.32
N HIS A 120 -4.16 23.27 -1.59
CA HIS A 120 -3.13 22.65 -2.45
C HIS A 120 -1.87 23.52 -2.59
N ASP A 121 -1.88 24.78 -2.14
CA ASP A 121 -0.70 25.64 -2.17
C ASP A 121 0.22 25.30 -0.99
N ALA A 122 1.10 24.33 -1.22
CA ALA A 122 2.04 23.87 -0.21
C ALA A 122 2.95 24.99 0.32
N VAL A 123 3.27 26.00 -0.48
CA VAL A 123 4.12 27.12 -0.05
C VAL A 123 3.36 28.00 0.94
N ALA A 124 2.11 28.34 0.63
CA ALA A 124 1.24 29.07 1.56
C ALA A 124 0.99 28.27 2.85
N LEU A 125 0.73 26.97 2.75
CA LEU A 125 0.54 26.10 3.92
C LEU A 125 1.77 26.09 4.85
N VAL A 126 2.98 26.00 4.28
CA VAL A 126 4.22 26.06 5.07
C VAL A 126 4.39 27.42 5.74
N ARG A 127 4.19 28.51 4.98
CA ARG A 127 4.33 29.89 5.49
C ARG A 127 3.39 30.17 6.66
N GLU A 128 2.10 29.86 6.51
CA GLU A 128 1.12 30.12 7.57
C GLU A 128 1.22 29.10 8.72
N GLY A 129 1.70 27.89 8.43
CA GLY A 129 1.83 26.80 9.39
C GLY A 129 3.06 26.90 10.30
N GLU A 130 4.16 27.49 9.84
CA GLU A 130 5.46 27.47 10.53
C GLU A 130 5.37 27.93 11.99
N ALA A 131 4.81 29.12 12.22
CA ALA A 131 4.67 29.67 13.57
C ALA A 131 3.68 28.87 14.42
N LEU A 132 2.60 28.35 13.81
CA LEU A 132 1.61 27.52 14.50
C LEU A 132 2.21 26.19 14.96
N TRP A 133 2.99 25.53 14.10
CA TRP A 133 3.65 24.26 14.39
C TRP A 133 4.70 24.41 15.47
N ARG A 134 5.60 25.39 15.34
CA ARG A 134 6.64 25.63 16.35
C ARG A 134 6.05 25.93 17.72
N ASP A 135 5.13 26.90 17.78
CA ASP A 135 4.59 27.36 19.06
C ASP A 135 3.60 26.33 19.65
N GLY A 136 2.84 25.64 18.82
CA GLY A 136 1.94 24.56 19.23
C GLY A 136 2.68 23.31 19.69
N ALA A 137 3.78 22.93 19.04
CA ALA A 137 4.64 21.83 19.48
C ALA A 137 5.25 22.13 20.85
N ARG A 138 5.73 23.36 21.07
CA ARG A 138 6.21 23.82 22.38
C ARG A 138 5.11 23.77 23.44
N ALA A 139 3.94 24.32 23.12
CA ALA A 139 2.79 24.32 24.03
C ALA A 139 2.38 22.91 24.45
N LEU A 140 2.40 21.94 23.51
CA LEU A 140 2.10 20.54 23.80
C LEU A 140 3.26 19.84 24.54
N GLY A 141 4.50 20.19 24.24
CA GLY A 141 5.70 19.72 24.93
C GLY A 141 5.71 20.08 26.41
N ASP A 142 5.50 21.37 26.74
CA ASP A 142 5.47 21.80 28.14
C ASP A 142 4.30 21.10 28.90
N ALA A 143 3.16 20.84 28.24
CA ALA A 143 2.04 20.10 28.82
C ALA A 143 2.37 18.62 29.07
N LEU A 144 3.17 18.01 28.20
CA LEU A 144 3.66 16.64 28.36
C LEU A 144 4.63 16.55 29.55
N ASP A 145 5.53 17.53 29.69
CA ASP A 145 6.47 17.61 30.82
C ASP A 145 5.74 17.78 32.15
N GLU A 146 4.72 18.66 32.20
CA GLU A 146 3.84 18.80 33.37
C GLU A 146 3.13 17.48 33.72
N ALA A 147 2.69 16.72 32.72
CA ALA A 147 2.04 15.43 32.92
C ALA A 147 3.01 14.36 33.44
N HIS A 148 4.28 14.37 33.01
CA HIS A 148 5.31 13.48 33.56
C HIS A 148 5.64 13.79 35.02
N GLN A 149 5.62 15.06 35.41
CA GLN A 149 5.93 15.50 36.77
C GLN A 149 4.75 15.34 37.74
N ASN A 150 3.50 15.36 37.24
CA ASN A 150 2.31 15.34 38.09
C ASN A 150 1.19 14.43 37.55
N GLN A 151 0.95 13.31 38.25
CA GLN A 151 -0.09 12.33 37.92
C GLN A 151 -1.51 12.93 37.87
N LYS A 152 -1.82 13.92 38.71
CA LYS A 152 -3.14 14.58 38.70
C LYS A 152 -3.32 15.41 37.42
N THR A 153 -2.27 16.11 37.01
CA THR A 153 -2.24 16.87 35.75
C THR A 153 -2.35 15.94 34.54
N ARG A 154 -1.62 14.82 34.56
CA ARG A 154 -1.71 13.77 33.54
C ARG A 154 -3.14 13.29 33.34
N ILE A 155 -3.81 12.86 34.43
CA ILE A 155 -5.18 12.34 34.35
C ILE A 155 -6.14 13.43 33.83
N ARG A 156 -5.94 14.69 34.24
CA ARG A 156 -6.76 15.82 33.78
C ARG A 156 -6.59 16.11 32.29
N LEU A 157 -5.35 16.10 31.78
CA LEU A 157 -5.04 16.52 30.40
C LEU A 157 -5.18 15.39 29.39
N PHE A 158 -4.70 14.19 29.72
CA PHE A 158 -4.54 13.07 28.78
C PHE A 158 -5.22 11.78 29.24
N GLY A 159 -5.73 11.75 30.48
CA GLY A 159 -6.33 10.54 31.06
C GLY A 159 -5.30 9.59 31.66
N ARG A 160 -5.72 8.33 31.89
CA ARG A 160 -4.90 7.32 32.57
C ARG A 160 -4.01 6.49 31.64
N ASP A 161 -4.23 6.52 30.33
CA ASP A 161 -3.55 5.63 29.39
C ASP A 161 -2.12 6.11 29.07
N ASP A 162 -1.10 5.30 29.38
CA ASP A 162 0.30 5.60 29.05
C ASP A 162 0.52 5.71 27.54
N ASP A 163 -0.31 5.01 26.75
CA ASP A 163 -0.23 5.01 25.30
C ASP A 163 -0.48 6.41 24.72
N VAL A 164 -1.34 7.20 25.35
CA VAL A 164 -1.65 8.58 24.95
C VAL A 164 -0.43 9.46 25.10
N LEU A 165 0.33 9.36 26.20
CA LEU A 165 1.54 10.16 26.39
C LEU A 165 2.60 9.87 25.32
N ARG A 166 2.75 8.60 24.93
CA ARG A 166 3.65 8.23 23.82
C ARG A 166 3.18 8.86 22.50
N GLN A 167 1.88 8.82 22.20
CA GLN A 167 1.32 9.47 21.01
C GLN A 167 1.53 10.99 21.03
N VAL A 168 1.38 11.62 22.20
CA VAL A 168 1.64 13.06 22.40
C VAL A 168 3.12 13.36 22.17
N ALA A 169 4.05 12.53 22.64
CA ALA A 169 5.48 12.69 22.37
C ALA A 169 5.80 12.66 20.86
N VAL A 170 5.19 11.73 20.11
CA VAL A 170 5.32 11.68 18.64
C VAL A 170 4.71 12.92 17.99
N LEU A 171 3.54 13.38 18.46
CA LEU A 171 2.92 14.62 17.99
C LEU A 171 3.86 15.81 18.18
N VAL A 172 4.42 16.00 19.38
CA VAL A 172 5.36 17.10 19.68
C VAL A 172 6.58 17.03 18.77
N ALA A 173 7.21 15.86 18.66
CA ALA A 173 8.43 15.70 17.88
C ALA A 173 8.21 15.99 16.39
N VAL A 174 7.13 15.47 15.79
CA VAL A 174 6.85 15.64 14.35
C VAL A 174 6.27 17.01 14.03
N THR A 175 5.44 17.58 14.91
CA THR A 175 4.94 18.96 14.70
C THR A 175 6.05 19.99 14.88
N GLY A 176 7.01 19.76 15.78
CA GLY A 176 8.18 20.64 15.95
C GLY A 176 9.01 20.82 14.67
N ILE A 177 9.04 19.80 13.81
CA ILE A 177 9.70 19.82 12.49
C ILE A 177 8.70 20.04 11.33
N GLY A 178 7.54 20.62 11.62
CA GLY A 178 6.42 20.70 10.65
C GLY A 178 6.79 21.38 9.33
N ALA A 179 7.51 22.51 9.39
CA ALA A 179 7.88 23.28 8.20
C ALA A 179 8.84 22.54 7.24
N PRO A 180 10.00 22.02 7.70
CA PRO A 180 10.88 21.24 6.83
C PRO A 180 10.19 19.96 6.33
N LEU A 181 9.39 19.30 7.17
CA LEU A 181 8.65 18.11 6.77
C LEU A 181 7.63 18.39 5.65
N GLN A 182 6.81 19.43 5.77
CA GLN A 182 5.82 19.78 4.75
C GLN A 182 6.47 20.25 3.45
N SER A 183 7.57 21.00 3.54
CA SER A 183 8.34 21.43 2.38
C SER A 183 8.87 20.24 1.56
N VAL A 184 9.27 19.15 2.23
CA VAL A 184 9.68 17.91 1.57
C VAL A 184 8.47 17.15 1.02
N LYS A 185 7.39 16.99 1.81
CA LYS A 185 6.17 16.30 1.36
C LYS A 185 5.60 16.90 0.08
N ALA A 186 5.65 18.22 -0.07
CA ALA A 186 5.20 18.94 -1.26
C ALA A 186 5.99 18.63 -2.54
N ARG A 187 7.22 18.12 -2.40
CA ARG A 187 8.11 17.75 -3.52
C ARG A 187 8.14 16.26 -3.79
N LEU A 188 7.58 15.45 -2.89
CA LEU A 188 7.50 14.01 -3.07
C LEU A 188 6.29 13.66 -3.96
N PRO A 189 6.35 12.49 -4.64
CA PRO A 189 5.18 11.97 -5.35
C PRO A 189 3.99 11.78 -4.42
N ASP A 190 2.82 11.64 -5.04
CA ASP A 190 1.60 11.29 -4.32
C ASP A 190 1.76 9.96 -3.57
N ARG A 191 1.11 9.89 -2.41
CA ARG A 191 1.11 8.68 -1.61
C ARG A 191 0.24 7.59 -2.27
N PRO A 192 0.65 6.31 -2.25
CA PRO A 192 1.91 5.82 -1.70
C PRO A 192 3.11 6.07 -2.63
N VAL A 193 4.22 6.56 -2.07
CA VAL A 193 5.46 6.80 -2.82
C VAL A 193 6.11 5.46 -3.14
N GLN A 194 6.12 5.10 -4.43
CA GLN A 194 6.64 3.81 -4.89
C GLN A 194 8.17 3.74 -4.88
N ALA A 195 8.82 4.81 -5.36
CA ALA A 195 10.27 4.92 -5.45
C ALA A 195 10.71 6.39 -5.34
N LEU A 196 11.93 6.61 -4.88
CA LEU A 196 12.56 7.93 -4.84
C LEU A 196 13.43 8.13 -6.10
N ALA A 197 13.16 9.19 -6.86
CA ALA A 197 14.06 9.66 -7.90
C ALA A 197 15.28 10.36 -7.28
N GLU A 198 16.36 10.52 -8.06
CA GLU A 198 17.61 11.15 -7.60
C GLU A 198 17.38 12.56 -7.03
N PHE A 199 16.51 13.36 -7.67
CA PHE A 199 16.12 14.67 -7.15
C PHE A 199 15.47 14.60 -5.76
N HIS A 200 14.60 13.61 -5.52
CA HIS A 200 13.97 13.43 -4.20
C HIS A 200 15.02 13.05 -3.14
N VAL A 201 15.96 12.18 -3.50
CA VAL A 201 17.06 11.77 -2.62
C VAL A 201 17.91 12.97 -2.21
N GLU A 202 18.24 13.87 -3.14
CA GLU A 202 19.04 15.06 -2.82
C GLU A 202 18.28 16.05 -1.92
N VAL A 203 16.99 16.26 -2.17
CA VAL A 203 16.14 17.08 -1.28
C VAL A 203 16.08 16.49 0.15
N LEU A 204 15.95 15.17 0.27
CA LEU A 204 15.94 14.47 1.55
C LEU A 204 17.30 14.61 2.25
N ARG A 205 18.40 14.32 1.56
CA ARG A 205 19.77 14.42 2.08
C ARG A 205 20.06 15.82 2.62
N ARG A 206 19.71 16.85 1.87
CA ARG A 206 19.88 18.25 2.29
C ARG A 206 19.09 18.54 3.57
N THR A 207 17.81 18.17 3.59
CA THR A 207 16.93 18.43 4.75
C THR A 207 17.39 17.64 5.99
N ILE A 208 17.85 16.40 5.82
CA ILE A 208 18.41 15.58 6.90
C ILE A 208 19.66 16.25 7.50
N LYS A 209 20.56 16.79 6.67
CA LYS A 209 21.74 17.53 7.14
C LYS A 209 21.36 18.79 7.90
N GLU A 210 20.41 19.57 7.37
CA GLU A 210 19.91 20.80 8.00
C GLU A 210 19.28 20.50 9.37
N LEU A 211 18.46 19.46 9.47
CA LEU A 211 17.85 19.01 10.73
C LEU A 211 18.92 18.52 11.72
N ALA A 212 19.86 17.68 11.25
CA ALA A 212 20.90 17.13 12.09
C ALA A 212 21.86 18.19 12.66
N ALA A 213 22.13 19.25 11.90
CA ALA A 213 22.92 20.39 12.35
C ALA A 213 22.24 21.19 13.47
N GLN A 214 20.91 21.15 13.56
CA GLN A 214 20.14 21.81 14.62
C GLN A 214 19.97 20.89 15.83
N ASP A 215 19.46 19.68 15.61
CA ASP A 215 19.32 18.61 16.60
C ASP A 215 19.19 17.27 15.87
N ILE A 216 20.18 16.39 16.00
CA ILE A 216 20.17 15.05 15.40
C ILE A 216 18.93 14.23 15.78
N ARG A 217 18.34 14.47 16.95
CA ARG A 217 17.14 13.75 17.41
C ARG A 217 15.90 14.10 16.59
N SER A 218 15.94 15.19 15.83
CA SER A 218 14.87 15.60 14.90
C SER A 218 14.84 14.76 13.62
N VAL A 219 15.93 14.04 13.30
CA VAL A 219 16.02 13.21 12.09
C VAL A 219 15.10 11.99 12.16
N ALA A 220 15.01 11.32 13.32
CA ALA A 220 14.17 10.14 13.46
C ALA A 220 12.66 10.43 13.29
N PRO A 221 12.07 11.46 13.94
CA PRO A 221 10.68 11.88 13.70
C PRO A 221 10.41 12.29 12.24
N PHE A 222 11.38 12.93 11.59
CA PHE A 222 11.28 13.30 10.18
C PHE A 222 11.16 12.07 9.28
N LEU A 223 12.07 11.11 9.44
CA LEU A 223 12.07 9.87 8.67
C LEU A 223 10.88 8.96 9.03
N LEU A 224 10.42 8.95 10.28
CA LEU A 224 9.17 8.29 10.69
C LEU A 224 7.98 8.80 9.90
N ALA A 225 7.77 10.12 9.85
CA ALA A 225 6.64 10.72 9.14
C ALA A 225 6.68 10.43 7.63
N LEU A 226 7.87 10.39 7.04
CA LEU A 226 8.05 10.04 5.63
C LEU A 226 7.86 8.54 5.37
N SER A 227 8.33 7.67 6.26
CA SER A 227 8.20 6.22 6.12
C SER A 227 6.73 5.79 5.98
N ALA A 228 5.81 6.50 6.63
CA ALA A 228 4.38 6.25 6.55
C ALA A 228 3.77 6.54 5.16
N ARG A 229 4.43 7.37 4.34
CA ARG A 229 4.04 7.66 2.95
C ARG A 229 4.66 6.70 1.95
N MET A 230 5.69 5.96 2.36
CA MET A 230 6.49 5.15 1.46
C MET A 230 6.00 3.72 1.39
N LEU A 231 6.07 3.20 0.16
CA LEU A 231 5.83 1.80 -0.11
C LEU A 231 7.04 0.94 0.29
N ARG A 232 8.24 1.48 0.12
CA ARG A 232 9.53 0.88 0.47
C ARG A 232 10.27 1.78 1.48
N PRO A 233 9.94 1.70 2.78
CA PRO A 233 10.55 2.58 3.77
C PRO A 233 12.06 2.34 3.96
N GLY A 234 12.61 1.21 3.50
CA GLY A 234 14.05 0.93 3.52
C GLY A 234 14.89 1.89 2.67
N ASP A 235 14.30 2.50 1.63
CA ASP A 235 14.98 3.50 0.81
C ASP A 235 15.44 4.70 1.67
N LEU A 236 14.66 5.09 2.69
CA LEU A 236 15.03 6.16 3.62
C LEU A 236 16.27 5.84 4.45
N LEU A 237 16.45 4.57 4.80
CA LEU A 237 17.64 4.12 5.54
C LEU A 237 18.87 4.11 4.66
N THR A 238 18.70 3.78 3.38
CA THR A 238 19.77 3.93 2.39
C THR A 238 20.17 5.40 2.25
N VAL A 239 19.19 6.30 2.10
CA VAL A 239 19.45 7.75 2.07
C VAL A 239 20.15 8.22 3.35
N LEU A 240 19.73 7.75 4.52
CA LEU A 240 20.36 8.10 5.80
C LEU A 240 21.81 7.59 5.86
N ALA A 241 22.07 6.34 5.45
CA ALA A 241 23.41 5.75 5.43
C ALA A 241 24.37 6.49 4.49
N ASP A 242 23.87 6.93 3.33
CA ASP A 242 24.64 7.72 2.35
C ASP A 242 24.83 9.19 2.77
N THR A 243 24.08 9.64 3.78
CA THR A 243 24.15 11.03 4.25
C THR A 243 25.25 11.19 5.29
N ARG A 244 26.29 11.96 4.95
CA ARG A 244 27.31 12.37 5.92
C ARG A 244 26.70 13.35 6.92
N LEU A 245 26.62 12.91 8.17
CA LEU A 245 26.15 13.67 9.32
C LEU A 245 27.32 14.06 10.23
N ASP A 246 27.36 15.30 10.71
CA ASP A 246 28.40 15.80 11.64
C ASP A 246 28.00 15.54 13.10
N ALA A 247 27.86 14.27 13.46
CA ALA A 247 27.48 13.82 14.79
C ALA A 247 28.31 12.62 15.27
N PRO A 248 28.37 12.34 16.58
CA PRO A 248 28.97 11.11 17.10
C PRO A 248 28.32 9.86 16.48
N GLN A 249 29.13 8.82 16.24
CA GLN A 249 28.64 7.58 15.63
C GLN A 249 27.49 6.94 16.44
N GLN A 250 27.58 7.01 17.77
CA GLN A 250 26.55 6.48 18.67
C GLN A 250 25.16 7.11 18.44
N GLU A 251 25.10 8.41 18.14
CA GLU A 251 23.84 9.12 17.89
C GLU A 251 23.28 8.76 16.51
N LYS A 252 24.15 8.62 15.50
CA LYS A 252 23.76 8.16 14.16
C LYS A 252 23.18 6.74 14.22
N ASP A 253 23.84 5.85 14.94
CA ASP A 253 23.40 4.47 15.12
C ASP A 253 22.05 4.42 15.88
N ALA A 254 21.83 5.34 16.82
CA ALA A 254 20.55 5.47 17.52
C ALA A 254 19.42 5.91 16.58
N VAL A 255 19.64 6.92 15.74
CA VAL A 255 18.67 7.38 14.75
C VAL A 255 18.37 6.27 13.73
N ALA A 256 19.39 5.64 13.16
CA ALA A 256 19.21 4.57 12.19
C ALA A 256 18.42 3.39 12.78
N ARG A 257 18.69 3.04 14.04
CA ARG A 257 17.94 2.01 14.77
C ARG A 257 16.48 2.39 14.96
N GLU A 258 16.21 3.62 15.40
CA GLU A 258 14.85 4.10 15.64
C GLU A 258 14.03 4.10 14.35
N VAL A 259 14.60 4.60 13.25
CA VAL A 259 13.98 4.61 11.92
C VAL A 259 13.76 3.20 11.40
N GLY A 260 14.72 2.27 11.60
CA GLY A 260 14.56 0.88 11.21
C GLY A 260 13.45 0.16 11.96
N VAL A 261 13.28 0.42 13.26
CA VAL A 261 12.15 -0.10 14.03
C VAL A 261 10.83 0.43 13.46
N PHE A 262 10.73 1.72 13.14
CA PHE A 262 9.52 2.31 12.58
C PHE A 262 9.18 1.80 11.17
N ALA A 263 10.19 1.72 10.29
CA ALA A 263 10.03 1.18 8.95
C ALA A 263 9.50 -0.26 9.00
N LEU A 264 10.05 -1.08 9.91
CA LEU A 264 9.59 -2.43 10.13
C LEU A 264 8.17 -2.49 10.68
N GLU A 265 7.83 -1.66 11.67
CA GLU A 265 6.47 -1.57 12.22
C GLU A 265 5.44 -1.17 11.15
N ASN A 266 5.81 -0.29 10.22
CA ASN A 266 5.00 0.08 9.08
C ASN A 266 4.77 -1.12 8.13
N LEU A 267 5.82 -1.92 7.84
CA LEU A 267 5.71 -3.13 7.03
C LEU A 267 4.84 -4.20 7.72
N LEU A 268 5.00 -4.40 9.02
CA LEU A 268 4.17 -5.32 9.82
C LEU A 268 2.69 -4.90 9.82
N ARG A 269 2.41 -3.58 9.83
CA ARG A 269 1.04 -3.08 9.66
C ARG A 269 0.48 -3.43 8.29
N GLN A 270 1.27 -3.22 7.23
CA GLN A 270 0.84 -3.55 5.87
C GLN A 270 0.60 -5.06 5.70
N SER A 271 1.42 -5.93 6.30
CA SER A 271 1.14 -7.38 6.30
C SER A 271 -0.16 -7.72 7.04
N GLY A 272 -0.50 -6.97 8.11
CA GLY A 272 -1.75 -7.14 8.84
C GLY A 272 -3.01 -6.83 8.02
N SER A 273 -2.90 -6.06 6.93
CA SER A 273 -4.02 -5.83 6.01
C SER A 273 -4.26 -6.96 5.00
N VAL A 274 -3.28 -7.85 4.79
CA VAL A 274 -3.38 -8.93 3.79
C VAL A 274 -4.59 -9.85 4.03
N PRO A 275 -4.90 -10.31 5.27
CA PRO A 275 -6.09 -11.13 5.50
C PRO A 275 -7.41 -10.44 5.16
N ARG A 276 -7.47 -9.10 5.31
CA ARG A 276 -8.65 -8.32 4.92
C ARG A 276 -8.77 -8.28 3.38
N MET A 277 -7.66 -8.09 2.69
CA MET A 277 -7.61 -8.11 1.21
C MET A 277 -8.08 -9.46 0.65
N LEU A 278 -7.72 -10.57 1.29
CA LEU A 278 -8.22 -11.90 0.94
C LEU A 278 -9.75 -11.96 1.04
N LYS A 279 -10.34 -11.42 2.11
CA LYS A 279 -11.81 -11.37 2.26
C LYS A 279 -12.48 -10.47 1.23
N GLU A 280 -11.80 -9.42 0.79
CA GLU A 280 -12.28 -8.48 -0.23
C GLU A 280 -12.13 -9.03 -1.67
N GLY A 281 -11.54 -10.23 -1.84
CA GLY A 281 -11.48 -10.91 -3.14
C GLY A 281 -10.40 -10.38 -4.07
N VAL A 282 -9.32 -9.82 -3.52
CA VAL A 282 -8.20 -9.26 -4.28
C VAL A 282 -7.54 -10.30 -5.19
N ALA A 283 -7.19 -9.90 -6.42
CA ALA A 283 -6.65 -10.76 -7.46
C ALA A 283 -5.23 -11.30 -7.14
N ALA A 284 -4.89 -12.46 -7.71
CA ALA A 284 -3.60 -13.13 -7.50
C ALA A 284 -2.38 -12.23 -7.84
N ARG A 285 -2.48 -11.43 -8.91
CA ARG A 285 -1.44 -10.47 -9.31
C ARG A 285 -1.13 -9.43 -8.24
N GLU A 286 -2.18 -8.89 -7.61
CA GLU A 286 -2.02 -7.88 -6.56
C GLU A 286 -1.41 -8.51 -5.30
N ILE A 287 -1.87 -9.71 -4.91
CA ILE A 287 -1.28 -10.48 -3.81
C ILE A 287 0.20 -10.75 -4.06
N ALA A 288 0.57 -11.22 -5.25
CA ALA A 288 1.96 -11.50 -5.60
C ALA A 288 2.85 -10.25 -5.54
N THR A 289 2.33 -9.11 -6.02
CA THR A 289 3.03 -7.81 -6.00
C THR A 289 3.24 -7.31 -4.56
N ILE A 290 2.22 -7.44 -3.71
CA ILE A 290 2.30 -7.03 -2.31
C ILE A 290 3.21 -7.95 -1.50
N ALA A 291 3.10 -9.26 -1.72
CA ALA A 291 3.94 -10.26 -1.05
C ALA A 291 5.42 -10.02 -1.33
N GLU A 292 5.80 -9.89 -2.60
CA GLU A 292 7.19 -9.60 -3.00
C GLU A 292 7.71 -8.34 -2.32
N ARG A 293 6.95 -7.26 -2.42
CA ARG A 293 7.32 -5.97 -1.85
C ARG A 293 7.49 -5.99 -0.32
N LEU A 294 6.59 -6.68 0.40
CA LEU A 294 6.69 -6.80 1.85
C LEU A 294 7.91 -7.62 2.25
N LEU A 295 8.17 -8.72 1.52
CA LEU A 295 9.30 -9.59 1.78
C LEU A 295 10.64 -8.91 1.48
N ASP A 296 10.76 -8.21 0.35
CA ASP A 296 11.92 -7.37 0.03
C ASP A 296 12.17 -6.33 1.14
N GLY A 297 11.09 -5.69 1.62
CA GLY A 297 11.15 -4.73 2.72
C GLY A 297 11.61 -5.38 4.02
N PHE A 298 11.11 -6.58 4.37
CA PHE A 298 11.55 -7.30 5.55
C PHE A 298 13.02 -7.69 5.45
N GLU A 299 13.47 -8.19 4.30
CA GLU A 299 14.85 -8.59 4.07
C GLU A 299 15.82 -7.40 4.24
N SER A 300 15.55 -6.28 3.55
CA SER A 300 16.29 -5.03 3.68
C SER A 300 16.39 -4.55 5.14
N MET A 301 15.30 -4.67 5.91
CA MET A 301 15.26 -4.25 7.32
C MET A 301 15.99 -5.20 8.26
N THR A 302 15.85 -6.50 8.05
CA THR A 302 16.59 -7.49 8.84
C THR A 302 18.10 -7.42 8.62
N ALA A 303 18.56 -7.10 7.41
CA ALA A 303 19.98 -6.92 7.12
C ALA A 303 20.57 -5.68 7.85
N THR A 304 19.77 -4.62 7.99
CA THR A 304 20.20 -3.35 8.60
C THR A 304 20.17 -3.39 10.13
N LEU A 305 19.27 -4.17 10.74
CA LEU A 305 19.05 -4.22 12.19
C LEU A 305 19.79 -5.37 12.89
N GLN A 306 21.09 -5.19 13.20
CA GLN A 306 21.87 -6.12 14.03
C GLN A 306 21.77 -5.76 15.53
N HIS A 307 20.78 -6.26 16.31
CA HIS A 307 20.65 -5.89 17.75
C HIS A 307 19.94 -6.96 18.64
N PRO A 308 20.12 -6.96 19.98
CA PRO A 308 19.70 -8.05 20.90
C PRO A 308 18.19 -8.26 21.09
N ASP A 309 17.35 -7.26 20.82
CA ASP A 309 15.87 -7.39 20.85
C ASP A 309 15.29 -8.06 19.59
N GLN A 310 16.18 -8.53 18.70
CA GLN A 310 15.86 -9.28 17.48
C GLN A 310 14.88 -10.41 17.73
N ARG A 311 14.89 -11.11 18.86
CA ARG A 311 14.04 -12.30 19.05
C ARG A 311 12.55 -11.99 18.95
N LYS A 312 12.06 -10.90 19.55
CA LYS A 312 10.64 -10.51 19.46
C LYS A 312 10.31 -10.00 18.06
N MET A 313 11.25 -9.27 17.47
CA MET A 313 11.10 -8.65 16.16
C MET A 313 11.07 -9.70 15.04
N VAL A 314 12.02 -10.64 15.05
CA VAL A 314 12.10 -11.81 14.17
C VAL A 314 10.81 -12.62 14.28
N ARG A 315 10.31 -12.91 15.49
CA ARG A 315 9.01 -13.60 15.65
C ARG A 315 7.85 -12.85 14.98
N ARG A 316 7.82 -11.51 15.04
CA ARG A 316 6.78 -10.71 14.37
C ARG A 316 6.93 -10.75 12.84
N VAL A 317 8.16 -10.72 12.33
CA VAL A 317 8.46 -10.89 10.90
C VAL A 317 8.07 -12.29 10.42
N ASP A 318 8.38 -13.33 11.19
CA ASP A 318 7.99 -14.70 10.87
C ASP A 318 6.47 -14.87 10.87
N GLN A 319 5.76 -14.23 11.81
CA GLN A 319 4.30 -14.18 11.81
C GLN A 319 3.77 -13.47 10.56
N ALA A 320 4.37 -12.36 10.14
CA ALA A 320 3.99 -11.67 8.92
C ALA A 320 4.26 -12.51 7.66
N ARG A 321 5.39 -13.24 7.62
CA ARG A 321 5.72 -14.21 6.56
C ARG A 321 4.70 -15.35 6.52
N ALA A 322 4.23 -15.84 7.66
CA ALA A 322 3.18 -16.85 7.72
C ALA A 322 1.84 -16.33 7.15
N VAL A 323 1.47 -15.09 7.46
CA VAL A 323 0.27 -14.44 6.86
C VAL A 323 0.39 -14.30 5.35
N ILE A 324 1.57 -13.90 4.85
CA ILE A 324 1.83 -13.82 3.41
C ILE A 324 1.80 -15.22 2.77
N SER A 325 2.36 -16.22 3.46
CA SER A 325 2.36 -17.62 3.03
C SER A 325 0.94 -18.16 2.85
N GLU A 326 0.06 -17.92 3.84
CA GLU A 326 -1.35 -18.29 3.77
C GLU A 326 -2.07 -17.61 2.60
N ALA A 327 -1.80 -16.32 2.37
CA ALA A 327 -2.35 -15.58 1.24
C ALA A 327 -1.93 -16.15 -0.13
N ILE A 328 -0.65 -16.52 -0.27
CA ILE A 328 -0.13 -17.16 -1.50
C ILE A 328 -0.74 -18.54 -1.68
N LEU A 329 -0.88 -19.33 -0.61
CA LEU A 329 -1.52 -20.64 -0.67
C LEU A 329 -2.97 -20.52 -1.13
N GLU A 330 -3.75 -19.61 -0.56
CA GLU A 330 -5.17 -19.44 -0.88
C GLU A 330 -5.41 -18.88 -2.29
N ARG A 331 -4.62 -17.88 -2.72
CA ARG A 331 -4.91 -17.11 -3.94
C ARG A 331 -4.05 -17.44 -5.15
N VAL A 332 -2.95 -18.14 -4.95
CA VAL A 332 -2.00 -18.46 -6.03
C VAL A 332 -1.83 -19.96 -6.17
N ILE A 333 -1.47 -20.68 -5.11
CA ILE A 333 -1.19 -22.12 -5.22
C ILE A 333 -2.48 -22.94 -5.31
N GLY A 334 -3.49 -22.64 -4.50
CA GLY A 334 -4.78 -23.32 -4.49
C GLY A 334 -5.47 -23.31 -5.86
N PRO A 335 -5.73 -22.13 -6.45
CA PRO A 335 -6.46 -22.02 -7.71
C PRO A 335 -5.60 -22.28 -8.96
N ALA A 336 -4.28 -22.50 -8.83
CA ALA A 336 -3.38 -22.59 -9.99
C ALA A 336 -3.80 -23.64 -11.04
N ASP A 337 -4.32 -24.80 -10.64
CA ASP A 337 -4.77 -25.81 -11.62
C ASP A 337 -5.96 -25.27 -12.42
N HIS A 338 -6.90 -24.59 -11.76
CA HIS A 338 -8.09 -24.05 -12.42
C HIS A 338 -7.78 -22.80 -13.27
N GLU A 339 -6.98 -21.87 -12.75
CA GLU A 339 -6.70 -20.60 -13.42
C GLU A 339 -5.70 -20.75 -14.58
N LEU A 340 -4.71 -21.64 -14.45
CA LEU A 340 -3.73 -21.88 -15.53
C LEU A 340 -4.24 -22.88 -16.55
N LEU A 341 -4.84 -23.97 -16.08
CA LEU A 341 -5.19 -25.09 -16.95
C LEU A 341 -6.70 -25.23 -17.14
N GLY A 342 -7.55 -24.71 -16.25
CA GLY A 342 -8.99 -24.88 -16.35
C GLY A 342 -9.58 -24.31 -17.63
N HIS A 343 -9.09 -23.17 -18.14
CA HIS A 343 -9.60 -22.63 -19.41
C HIS A 343 -9.03 -23.31 -20.66
N VAL A 344 -7.80 -23.82 -20.57
CA VAL A 344 -7.11 -24.45 -21.71
C VAL A 344 -7.40 -25.96 -21.79
N LEU A 345 -7.69 -26.60 -20.65
CA LEU A 345 -7.97 -28.03 -20.50
C LEU A 345 -9.42 -28.38 -20.16
N ALA A 346 -10.30 -27.48 -19.70
CA ALA A 346 -11.73 -27.83 -19.54
C ALA A 346 -12.37 -28.20 -20.89
N ALA A 347 -11.79 -27.69 -21.98
CA ALA A 347 -12.13 -28.09 -23.33
C ALA A 347 -11.64 -29.52 -23.64
N ALA A 348 -10.55 -30.00 -23.01
CA ALA A 348 -10.10 -31.39 -23.07
C ALA A 348 -10.92 -32.31 -22.12
N GLU A 349 -11.06 -31.98 -20.84
CA GLU A 349 -11.69 -32.88 -19.87
C GLU A 349 -13.21 -33.10 -20.05
N ARG A 350 -13.97 -32.13 -20.60
CA ARG A 350 -15.42 -32.29 -20.77
C ARG A 350 -15.83 -33.08 -22.00
N ASP A 351 -15.00 -33.10 -23.06
CA ASP A 351 -15.33 -33.74 -24.33
C ASP A 351 -14.46 -34.96 -24.67
N LEU A 352 -13.44 -35.31 -23.86
CA LEU A 352 -12.64 -36.54 -24.00
C LEU A 352 -13.42 -37.87 -23.83
N ILE A 353 -14.74 -37.81 -23.58
CA ILE A 353 -15.63 -38.98 -23.62
C ILE A 353 -16.10 -39.25 -25.07
N ARG A 354 -15.99 -38.28 -25.99
CA ARG A 354 -16.20 -38.47 -27.43
C ARG A 354 -14.88 -38.20 -28.17
N PRO A 355 -14.23 -39.24 -28.71
CA PRO A 355 -13.01 -39.08 -29.51
C PRO A 355 -13.18 -38.23 -30.79
N ASP A 356 -14.41 -37.77 -31.08
CA ASP A 356 -14.84 -37.19 -32.34
C ASP A 356 -14.93 -35.64 -32.31
N LEU A 357 -14.62 -34.98 -31.19
CA LEU A 357 -14.71 -33.52 -31.05
C LEU A 357 -13.46 -32.93 -30.39
N LEU A 358 -12.80 -32.01 -31.11
CA LEU A 358 -11.72 -31.23 -30.52
C LEU A 358 -12.24 -30.26 -29.46
N PRO A 359 -11.45 -30.01 -28.41
CA PRO A 359 -11.66 -28.95 -27.44
C PRO A 359 -11.94 -27.60 -28.11
N ARG A 360 -12.96 -26.86 -27.66
CA ARG A 360 -13.15 -25.45 -28.08
C ARG A 360 -11.86 -24.65 -27.81
N PRO A 361 -11.37 -23.85 -28.77
CA PRO A 361 -10.24 -22.95 -28.51
C PRO A 361 -10.55 -21.97 -27.38
N ALA A 362 -9.56 -21.74 -26.53
CA ALA A 362 -9.61 -20.68 -25.53
C ALA A 362 -9.72 -19.33 -26.24
N THR A 363 -10.55 -18.45 -25.71
CA THR A 363 -10.64 -17.07 -26.22
C THR A 363 -9.38 -16.27 -25.88
N PRO A 364 -9.06 -15.21 -26.64
CA PRO A 364 -7.94 -14.32 -26.31
C PRO A 364 -8.00 -13.78 -24.87
N GLU A 365 -9.20 -13.52 -24.34
CA GLU A 365 -9.40 -13.06 -22.97
C GLU A 365 -9.06 -14.13 -21.92
N GLU A 366 -9.38 -15.40 -22.20
CA GLU A 366 -9.04 -16.54 -21.33
C GLU A 366 -7.54 -16.79 -21.30
N ILE A 367 -6.88 -16.72 -22.47
CA ILE A 367 -5.42 -16.84 -22.59
C ILE A 367 -4.74 -15.69 -21.84
N ALA A 368 -5.17 -14.45 -22.05
CA ALA A 368 -4.61 -13.29 -21.36
C ALA A 368 -4.75 -13.39 -19.84
N ARG A 369 -5.88 -13.89 -19.34
CA ARG A 369 -6.11 -14.14 -17.90
C ARG A 369 -5.17 -15.21 -17.36
N ALA A 370 -5.03 -16.34 -18.07
CA ALA A 370 -4.14 -17.42 -17.69
C ALA A 370 -2.67 -16.96 -17.66
N GLU A 371 -2.23 -16.17 -18.64
CA GLU A 371 -0.89 -15.58 -18.64
C GLU A 371 -0.66 -14.60 -17.49
N GLU A 372 -1.64 -13.74 -17.20
CA GLU A 372 -1.54 -12.81 -16.07
C GLU A 372 -1.40 -13.57 -14.74
N PHE A 373 -2.19 -14.64 -14.57
CA PHE A 373 -2.08 -15.54 -13.43
C PHE A 373 -0.72 -16.26 -13.40
N ALA A 374 -0.22 -16.75 -14.54
CA ALA A 374 1.08 -17.40 -14.67
C ALA A 374 2.23 -16.47 -14.24
N ARG A 375 2.17 -15.19 -14.61
CA ARG A 375 3.15 -14.18 -14.18
C ARG A 375 3.07 -13.93 -12.67
N ALA A 376 1.88 -13.88 -12.10
CA ALA A 376 1.68 -13.77 -10.66
C ALA A 376 2.25 -15.01 -9.93
N TYR A 377 1.99 -16.21 -10.45
CA TYR A 377 2.52 -17.47 -9.95
C TYR A 377 4.05 -17.48 -9.99
N ARG A 378 4.70 -17.15 -11.11
CA ARG A 378 6.17 -17.07 -11.20
C ARG A 378 6.77 -16.06 -10.23
N ARG A 379 6.12 -14.91 -10.04
CA ARG A 379 6.55 -13.92 -9.05
C ARG A 379 6.52 -14.52 -7.64
N CYS A 380 5.46 -15.24 -7.27
CA CYS A 380 5.38 -15.98 -6.01
C CYS A 380 6.44 -17.09 -5.91
N ALA A 381 6.74 -17.80 -6.99
CA ALA A 381 7.77 -18.86 -7.01
C ALA A 381 9.16 -18.33 -6.64
N ARG A 382 9.52 -17.13 -7.09
CA ARG A 382 10.80 -16.49 -6.74
C ARG A 382 10.92 -16.17 -5.24
N ILE A 383 9.81 -15.77 -4.60
CA ILE A 383 9.78 -15.41 -3.17
C ILE A 383 9.40 -16.59 -2.25
N ALA A 384 8.96 -17.72 -2.81
CA ALA A 384 8.55 -18.90 -2.08
C ALA A 384 9.58 -19.42 -1.04
N PRO A 385 10.90 -19.37 -1.28
CA PRO A 385 11.88 -19.77 -0.26
C PRO A 385 11.81 -18.92 1.01
N GLN A 386 11.47 -17.63 0.90
CA GLN A 386 11.43 -16.70 2.03
C GLN A 386 10.24 -16.93 2.97
N VAL A 387 9.20 -17.60 2.48
CA VAL A 387 7.95 -17.90 3.20
C VAL A 387 7.73 -19.39 3.45
N GLY A 388 8.71 -20.24 3.11
CA GLY A 388 8.65 -21.69 3.31
C GLY A 388 7.70 -22.43 2.35
N LEU A 389 7.42 -21.86 1.18
CA LEU A 389 6.51 -22.44 0.17
C LEU A 389 7.22 -23.08 -1.02
N LYS A 390 8.56 -23.15 -1.00
CA LYS A 390 9.35 -23.69 -2.11
C LYS A 390 8.91 -25.12 -2.52
N PRO A 391 8.74 -26.09 -1.60
CA PRO A 391 8.33 -27.44 -1.98
C PRO A 391 6.95 -27.48 -2.65
N GLN A 392 5.98 -26.75 -2.11
CA GLN A 392 4.60 -26.72 -2.62
C GLN A 392 4.55 -26.11 -4.03
N MET A 393 5.31 -25.05 -4.28
CA MET A 393 5.38 -24.45 -5.62
C MET A 393 6.13 -25.34 -6.61
N GLN A 394 7.21 -26.00 -6.20
CA GLN A 394 7.92 -26.95 -7.07
C GLN A 394 7.04 -28.16 -7.42
N GLU A 395 6.34 -28.73 -6.45
CA GLU A 395 5.40 -29.84 -6.69
C GLU A 395 4.28 -29.42 -7.64
N LYS A 396 3.68 -28.25 -7.40
CA LYS A 396 2.60 -27.73 -8.24
C LYS A 396 3.08 -27.41 -9.67
N THR A 397 4.29 -26.86 -9.82
CA THR A 397 4.92 -26.62 -11.13
C THR A 397 5.18 -27.93 -11.87
N ALA A 398 5.71 -28.96 -11.19
CA ALA A 398 5.94 -30.26 -11.79
C ALA A 398 4.63 -30.94 -12.23
N ARG A 399 3.58 -30.85 -11.41
CA ARG A 399 2.24 -31.32 -11.79
C ARG A 399 1.70 -30.59 -13.00
N LEU A 400 1.83 -29.25 -13.05
CA LEU A 400 1.42 -28.45 -14.20
C LEU A 400 2.13 -28.91 -15.49
N CYS A 401 3.45 -29.05 -15.45
CA CYS A 401 4.24 -29.50 -16.61
C CYS A 401 3.85 -30.91 -17.06
N HIS A 402 3.60 -31.83 -16.11
CA HIS A 402 3.11 -33.17 -16.43
C HIS A 402 1.73 -33.15 -17.10
N THR A 403 0.81 -32.32 -16.60
CA THR A 403 -0.53 -32.19 -17.18
C THR A 403 -0.47 -31.56 -18.58
N VAL A 404 0.34 -30.51 -18.77
CA VAL A 404 0.56 -29.89 -20.08
C VAL A 404 1.11 -30.91 -21.07
N ARG A 405 2.14 -31.67 -20.69
CA ARG A 405 2.73 -32.73 -21.52
C ARG A 405 1.68 -33.75 -21.98
N ARG A 406 0.85 -34.23 -21.05
CA ARG A 406 -0.25 -35.16 -21.38
C ARG A 406 -1.27 -34.52 -22.33
N ALA A 407 -1.61 -33.25 -22.11
CA ALA A 407 -2.55 -32.53 -22.97
C ALA A 407 -1.99 -32.30 -24.38
N THR A 408 -0.72 -31.90 -24.51
CA THR A 408 -0.07 -31.72 -25.81
C THR A 408 0.03 -33.04 -26.59
N GLU A 409 0.29 -34.16 -25.90
CA GLU A 409 0.26 -35.49 -26.52
C GLU A 409 -1.14 -35.84 -27.02
N GLN A 410 -2.19 -35.61 -26.23
CA GLN A 410 -3.57 -35.88 -26.62
C GLN A 410 -4.02 -35.02 -27.80
N LEU A 411 -3.74 -33.72 -27.76
CA LEU A 411 -4.05 -32.79 -28.86
C LEU A 411 -3.32 -33.17 -30.14
N GLY A 412 -2.05 -33.58 -30.04
CA GLY A 412 -1.26 -34.05 -31.17
C GLY A 412 -1.84 -35.30 -31.84
N ILE A 413 -2.27 -36.29 -31.04
CA ILE A 413 -2.92 -37.50 -31.55
C ILE A 413 -4.24 -37.17 -32.26
N LEU A 414 -5.04 -36.27 -31.70
CA LEU A 414 -6.29 -35.82 -32.33
C LEU A 414 -6.03 -35.04 -33.62
N ALA A 415 -5.01 -34.19 -33.66
CA ALA A 415 -4.63 -33.42 -34.84
C ALA A 415 -4.22 -34.32 -36.03
N GLN A 416 -3.67 -35.51 -35.76
CA GLN A 416 -3.22 -36.47 -36.78
C GLN A 416 -4.26 -37.54 -37.13
N ALA A 417 -5.43 -37.55 -36.49
CA ALA A 417 -6.43 -38.56 -36.78
C ALA A 417 -6.95 -38.43 -38.24
N PRO A 418 -7.29 -39.55 -38.93
CA PRO A 418 -7.68 -39.52 -40.34
C PRO A 418 -8.95 -38.69 -40.64
N GLU A 419 -9.77 -38.46 -39.60
CA GLU A 419 -11.06 -37.78 -39.67
C GLU A 419 -10.95 -36.27 -39.37
N THR A 420 -9.75 -35.79 -39.02
CA THR A 420 -9.50 -34.41 -38.59
C THR A 420 -9.37 -33.46 -39.78
N THR A 421 -10.06 -32.31 -39.72
CA THR A 421 -9.95 -31.29 -40.78
C THR A 421 -8.67 -30.44 -40.61
N ALA A 422 -8.29 -29.69 -41.65
CA ALA A 422 -7.16 -28.76 -41.55
C ALA A 422 -7.39 -27.63 -40.52
N ALA A 423 -8.64 -27.20 -40.33
CA ALA A 423 -9.00 -26.19 -39.34
C ALA A 423 -8.90 -26.72 -37.90
N ASP A 424 -9.24 -27.99 -37.73
CA ASP A 424 -9.13 -28.74 -36.47
C ASP A 424 -7.67 -28.92 -36.06
N ALA A 425 -6.80 -29.31 -37.00
CA ALA A 425 -5.36 -29.40 -36.76
C ALA A 425 -4.74 -28.05 -36.37
N ALA A 426 -5.09 -26.96 -37.07
CA ALA A 426 -4.64 -25.61 -36.73
C ALA A 426 -5.09 -25.17 -35.32
N THR A 427 -6.32 -25.54 -34.92
CA THR A 427 -6.85 -25.25 -33.58
C THR A 427 -6.08 -26.00 -32.49
N ALA A 428 -5.70 -27.26 -32.75
CA ALA A 428 -4.88 -28.04 -31.84
C ALA A 428 -3.47 -27.43 -31.68
N ASP A 429 -2.86 -26.98 -32.78
CA ASP A 429 -1.55 -26.30 -32.76
C ASP A 429 -1.60 -24.99 -31.96
N GLU A 430 -2.63 -24.16 -32.14
CA GLU A 430 -2.83 -22.93 -31.35
C GLU A 430 -2.95 -23.21 -29.85
N GLN A 431 -3.67 -24.27 -29.47
CA GLN A 431 -3.79 -24.69 -28.07
C GLN A 431 -2.48 -25.22 -27.50
N ILE A 432 -1.73 -26.01 -28.28
CA ILE A 432 -0.40 -26.51 -27.89
C ILE A 432 0.55 -25.33 -27.64
N VAL A 433 0.60 -24.36 -28.56
CA VAL A 433 1.42 -23.15 -28.40
C VAL A 433 1.01 -22.37 -27.14
N SER A 434 -0.29 -22.23 -26.88
CA SER A 434 -0.80 -21.56 -25.68
C SER A 434 -0.39 -22.29 -24.39
N LEU A 435 -0.45 -23.62 -24.37
CA LEU A 435 -0.02 -24.44 -23.23
C LEU A 435 1.50 -24.33 -22.99
N LEU A 436 2.30 -24.39 -24.05
CA LEU A 436 3.74 -24.24 -23.98
C LEU A 436 4.14 -22.84 -23.48
N ARG A 437 3.41 -21.80 -23.91
CA ARG A 437 3.60 -20.43 -23.41
C ARG A 437 3.35 -20.32 -21.91
N LEU A 438 2.34 -21.00 -21.37
CA LEU A 438 2.11 -21.04 -19.93
C LEU A 438 3.25 -21.74 -19.17
N VAL A 439 3.79 -22.84 -19.71
CA VAL A 439 4.97 -23.52 -19.14
C VAL A 439 6.19 -22.61 -19.21
N GLU A 440 6.42 -21.91 -20.30
CA GLU A 440 7.53 -20.95 -20.46
C GLU A 440 7.45 -19.86 -19.38
N ILE A 441 6.25 -19.34 -19.12
CA ILE A 441 6.03 -18.35 -18.07
C ILE A 441 6.28 -18.97 -16.70
N VAL A 442 5.77 -20.17 -16.39
CA VAL A 442 5.80 -20.73 -15.01
C VAL A 442 7.11 -21.44 -14.67
N ALA A 443 7.60 -22.30 -15.56
CA ALA A 443 8.77 -23.18 -15.36
C ALA A 443 10.03 -22.68 -16.09
N GLY A 444 9.88 -21.87 -17.15
CA GLY A 444 10.99 -21.33 -17.94
C GLY A 444 11.06 -21.91 -19.36
N PRO A 445 11.90 -21.33 -20.23
CA PRO A 445 11.97 -21.68 -21.65
C PRO A 445 12.49 -23.11 -21.87
N ASP A 446 13.49 -23.54 -21.12
CA ASP A 446 14.11 -24.87 -21.29
C ASP A 446 13.10 -26.02 -21.10
N GLU A 447 12.20 -25.90 -20.11
CA GLU A 447 11.17 -26.91 -19.86
C GLU A 447 10.09 -26.91 -20.97
N ALA A 448 9.72 -25.73 -21.47
CA ALA A 448 8.79 -25.62 -22.58
C ALA A 448 9.36 -26.21 -23.87
N GLU A 449 10.65 -25.95 -24.16
CA GLU A 449 11.37 -26.54 -25.28
C GLU A 449 11.47 -28.06 -25.16
N HIS A 450 11.76 -28.59 -23.96
CA HIS A 450 11.80 -30.03 -23.72
C HIS A 450 10.45 -30.70 -24.01
N ILE A 451 9.34 -30.09 -23.61
CA ILE A 451 7.99 -30.63 -23.91
C ILE A 451 7.72 -30.58 -25.41
N LEU A 452 8.12 -29.51 -26.10
CA LEU A 452 7.95 -29.37 -27.55
C LEU A 452 8.74 -30.44 -28.32
N LEU A 453 10.02 -30.65 -27.98
CA LEU A 453 10.87 -31.64 -28.64
C LEU A 453 10.32 -33.06 -28.43
N ASP A 454 9.96 -33.41 -27.20
CA ASP A 454 9.36 -34.72 -26.89
C ASP A 454 8.06 -34.96 -27.66
N TRP A 455 7.26 -33.90 -27.85
CA TRP A 455 6.04 -33.96 -28.65
C TRP A 455 6.34 -34.19 -30.13
N GLN A 456 7.30 -33.45 -30.71
CA GLN A 456 7.73 -33.60 -32.11
C GLN A 456 8.29 -35.00 -32.41
N GLU A 457 9.15 -35.52 -31.50
CA GLU A 457 9.75 -36.85 -31.63
C GLU A 457 8.70 -37.97 -31.61
N ARG A 458 7.72 -37.89 -30.70
CA ARG A 458 6.70 -38.93 -30.53
C ARG A 458 5.69 -38.98 -31.66
N LEU A 459 5.42 -37.84 -32.30
CA LEU A 459 4.52 -37.75 -33.44
C LEU A 459 5.22 -38.06 -34.78
N GLY A 460 6.50 -38.43 -34.76
CA GLY A 460 7.27 -38.71 -35.97
C GLY A 460 7.42 -37.48 -36.87
N VAL A 461 7.26 -36.27 -36.33
CA VAL A 461 7.43 -35.00 -37.05
C VAL A 461 8.92 -34.70 -37.09
N GLY A 462 9.66 -35.54 -37.82
CA GLY A 462 11.08 -35.39 -38.09
C GLY A 462 11.32 -35.32 -39.59
N ALA A 463 11.72 -34.13 -40.05
CA ALA A 463 12.26 -33.80 -41.39
C ALA A 463 11.26 -33.48 -42.53
N ALA A 464 10.53 -32.36 -42.40
CA ALA A 464 10.26 -31.50 -43.55
C ALA A 464 9.93 -30.06 -43.10
N GLY A 465 10.92 -29.16 -43.20
CA GLY A 465 10.68 -27.71 -43.24
C GLY A 465 11.23 -26.93 -42.06
N ASP A 466 12.45 -26.45 -42.20
CA ASP A 466 12.95 -25.24 -41.53
C ASP A 466 11.88 -24.14 -41.64
N THR A 467 11.15 -23.90 -40.54
CA THR A 467 10.47 -22.63 -40.33
C THR A 467 10.97 -22.08 -39.01
N PRO A 468 11.91 -21.12 -39.02
CA PRO A 468 12.39 -20.52 -37.80
C PRO A 468 11.23 -19.81 -37.09
N LEU A 469 11.06 -20.10 -35.80
CA LEU A 469 10.07 -19.51 -34.89
C LEU A 469 10.32 -18.02 -34.56
N TYR A 470 11.15 -17.33 -35.35
CA TYR A 470 11.38 -15.89 -35.26
C TYR A 470 11.22 -15.25 -36.64
N ARG A 471 10.06 -14.62 -36.86
CA ARG A 471 10.03 -13.37 -37.64
C ARG A 471 10.10 -12.23 -36.64
N GLU A 472 11.32 -11.74 -36.41
CA GLU A 472 11.52 -10.36 -35.97
C GLU A 472 10.89 -9.43 -37.01
N THR A 473 9.67 -8.96 -36.77
CA THR A 473 9.11 -7.70 -37.28
C THR A 473 7.74 -7.52 -36.64
N ASP A 474 7.69 -6.79 -35.52
CA ASP A 474 6.97 -5.51 -35.40
C ASP A 474 6.70 -5.18 -33.92
N LEU A 475 7.33 -4.07 -33.48
CA LEU A 475 7.00 -3.11 -32.41
C LEU A 475 6.17 -3.55 -31.19
#